data_AF-A0A536JX71-F1
#
_entry.id   AF-A0A536JX71-F1
#
_cell.length_a   1.000
_cell.length_b   1.000
_cell.length_c   1.000
_cell.angle_alpha   90.00
_cell.angle_beta   90.00
_cell.angle_gamma   90.00
#
_symmetry.space_group_name_H-M   'P 1'
#
loop_
_entity.id
_entity.type
_entity.pdbx_description
1 polymer ?
#
loop_
_entity_poly.entity_id
_entity_poly.type
_entity_poly.pdbx_seq_one_letter_code
_entity_poly.pdbx_strand_id
1 'polypeptide(L)' 'MDEDNLNTPEEPEGFGGLTEENPSRKPMTRERIAERAYLISQSDQAGTDEENWLRAERELQEEQEG' A
#
# COMPACT_ATOMS: atom_id res chain seq x y z
N MET A 1 -52.17 6.44 -0.21
CA MET A 1 -51.04 6.97 -0.98
C MET A 1 -50.00 7.28 0.07
N ASP A 2 -49.17 6.28 0.36
CA ASP A 2 -48.11 6.35 1.36
C ASP A 2 -46.86 6.87 0.63
N GLU A 3 -46.67 8.19 0.64
CA GLU A 3 -45.60 8.86 -0.13
C GLU A 3 -44.63 9.65 0.77
N ASP A 4 -44.46 9.24 2.04
CA ASP A 4 -43.45 9.80 2.94
C ASP A 4 -42.46 8.73 3.40
N ASN A 5 -41.82 8.06 2.44
CA ASN A 5 -40.58 7.32 2.68
C ASN A 5 -39.55 7.62 1.59
N LEU A 6 -39.15 8.89 1.49
CA LEU A 6 -37.84 9.22 0.94
C LEU A 6 -36.78 8.93 2.00
N ASN A 7 -36.53 7.64 2.25
CA ASN A 7 -35.20 7.21 2.66
C ASN A 7 -34.41 6.97 1.36
N THR A 8 -34.03 8.07 0.72
CA THR A 8 -32.99 8.05 -0.30
C THR A 8 -31.70 7.68 0.42
N PRO A 9 -31.07 6.52 0.17
CA PRO A 9 -29.69 6.37 0.59
C PRO A 9 -28.91 7.42 -0.18
N GLU A 10 -28.48 8.46 0.52
CA GLU A 10 -27.57 9.48 -0.02
C GLU A 10 -26.43 8.74 -0.71
N GLU A 11 -26.31 8.97 -2.01
CA GLU A 11 -25.22 8.44 -2.81
C GLU A 11 -23.91 8.83 -2.12
N PRO A 12 -23.00 7.89 -1.83
CA PRO A 12 -21.64 8.25 -1.47
C PRO A 12 -20.95 8.74 -2.75
N GLU A 13 -21.24 9.98 -3.15
CA GLU A 13 -20.38 10.77 -4.03
C GLU A 13 -19.15 11.21 -3.21
N GLY A 14 -18.32 10.21 -2.95
CA GLY A 14 -16.97 10.35 -2.47
C GLY A 14 -16.21 9.23 -3.15
N PHE A 15 -15.44 9.57 -4.19
CA PHE A 15 -14.33 8.77 -4.67
C PHE A 15 -13.35 8.53 -3.49
N GLY A 16 -13.69 7.56 -2.67
CA GLY A 16 -12.98 7.10 -1.49
C GLY A 16 -12.98 5.58 -1.49
N GLY A 17 -12.81 4.98 -2.67
CA GLY A 17 -12.52 3.56 -2.82
C GLY A 17 -11.12 3.25 -2.34
N LEU A 18 -10.87 3.40 -1.03
CA LEU A 18 -9.75 2.84 -0.27
C LEU A 18 -10.16 2.78 1.23
N THR A 19 -11.33 2.24 1.55
CA THR A 19 -11.51 1.67 2.90
C THR A 19 -10.77 0.33 2.95
N GLU A 20 -9.44 0.39 2.84
CA GLU A 20 -8.58 -0.71 3.22
C GLU A 20 -8.12 -0.45 4.65
N GLU A 21 -9.11 -0.43 5.55
CA GLU A 21 -8.88 -0.47 6.99
C GLU A 21 -8.43 -1.87 7.37
N ASN A 22 -7.19 -2.20 6.98
CA ASN A 22 -6.38 -3.14 7.71
C ASN A 22 -5.07 -2.44 8.10
N PRO A 23 -5.05 -1.67 9.20
CA PRO A 23 -3.86 -0.93 9.63
C PRO A 23 -2.65 -1.82 9.99
N SER A 24 -2.79 -3.15 9.92
CA SER A 24 -1.68 -4.09 10.08
C SER A 24 -0.87 -4.32 8.80
N ARG A 25 -1.37 -3.99 7.61
CA ARG A 25 -0.64 -4.14 6.34
C ARG A 25 -0.22 -2.78 5.82
N LYS A 26 1.00 -2.37 6.18
CA LYS A 26 1.58 -1.11 5.69
C LYS A 26 1.62 -1.16 4.16
N PRO A 27 0.85 -0.33 3.43
CA PRO A 27 0.79 -0.42 1.98
C PRO A 27 2.20 -0.39 1.39
N MET A 28 2.45 -1.28 0.44
CA MET A 28 3.76 -1.44 -0.19
C MET A 28 3.99 -0.31 -1.19
N THR A 29 4.27 0.88 -0.65
CA THR A 29 4.45 2.09 -1.45
C THR A 29 5.85 2.12 -2.06
N ARG A 30 5.93 2.80 -3.20
CA ARG A 30 7.19 3.06 -3.91
C ARG A 30 8.25 3.72 -3.02
N GLU A 31 7.84 4.58 -2.11
CA GLU A 31 8.72 5.24 -1.13
C GLU A 31 9.32 4.24 -0.13
N ARG A 32 8.55 3.25 0.35
CA ARG A 32 9.11 2.20 1.22
C ARG A 32 10.10 1.32 0.49
N ILE A 33 9.80 0.98 -0.77
CA ILE A 33 10.73 0.22 -1.62
C ILE A 33 12.02 1.02 -1.83
N ALA A 34 11.93 2.32 -2.10
CA ALA A 34 13.08 3.20 -2.25
C ALA A 34 13.94 3.28 -0.97
N GLU A 35 13.30 3.44 0.19
CA GLU A 35 13.99 3.45 1.49
C GLU A 35 14.70 2.12 1.74
N ARG A 36 14.02 1.00 1.50
CA ARG A 36 14.62 -0.33 1.68
C ARG A 36 15.74 -0.60 0.69
N ALA A 37 15.58 -0.17 -0.57
CA ALA A 37 16.61 -0.31 -1.61
C ALA A 37 17.86 0.50 -1.26
N TYR A 38 17.68 1.71 -0.72
CA TYR A 38 18.78 2.53 -0.22
C TYR A 38 19.52 1.84 0.92
N LEU A 39 18.81 1.25 1.89
CA LEU A 39 19.45 0.50 2.98
C LEU A 39 20.25 -0.71 2.47
N ILE A 40 19.72 -1.44 1.47
CA ILE A 40 20.43 -2.53 0.81
C ILE A 40 21.67 -2.00 0.09
N SER A 41 21.58 -0.85 -0.57
CA SER A 41 22.71 -0.26 -1.31
C SER A 41 23.87 0.17 -0.40
N GLN A 42 23.62 0.40 0.89
CA GLN A 42 24.66 0.67 1.89
C GLN A 42 25.39 -0.58 2.41
N SER A 43 24.93 -1.79 2.05
CA SER A 43 25.54 -3.05 2.52
C SER A 43 26.65 -3.54 1.59
N ASP A 44 27.61 -4.31 2.12
CA ASP A 44 28.69 -4.91 1.32
C ASP A 44 28.20 -5.90 0.24
N GLN A 45 26.96 -6.37 0.36
CA GLN A 45 26.29 -7.25 -0.60
C GLN A 45 25.34 -6.51 -1.55
N ALA A 46 25.42 -5.17 -1.60
CA ALA A 46 24.66 -4.34 -2.52
C ALA A 46 24.99 -4.71 -3.98
N GLY A 47 23.93 -4.83 -4.79
CA GLY A 47 24.05 -4.86 -6.24
C GLY A 47 23.90 -3.46 -6.83
N THR A 48 23.52 -3.41 -8.10
CA THR A 48 23.06 -2.17 -8.75
C THR A 48 21.78 -1.64 -8.09
N ASP A 49 21.45 -0.36 -8.32
CA ASP A 49 20.24 0.26 -7.76
C ASP A 49 18.96 -0.49 -8.16
N GLU A 50 18.90 -1.05 -9.37
CA GLU A 50 17.77 -1.84 -9.86
C GLU A 50 17.67 -3.21 -9.14
N GLU A 51 18.80 -3.88 -8.91
CA GLU A 51 18.83 -5.13 -8.13
C GLU A 51 18.43 -4.88 -6.67
N ASN A 52 18.90 -3.77 -6.09
CA ASN A 52 18.56 -3.36 -4.74
C ASN A 52 17.07 -3.01 -4.62
N TRP A 53 16.50 -2.38 -5.66
CA TRP A 53 15.07 -2.11 -5.78
C TRP A 53 14.22 -3.39 -5.79
N LEU A 54 14.55 -4.33 -6.68
CA LEU A 54 13.83 -5.60 -6.80
C LEU A 54 13.94 -6.44 -5.52
N ARG A 55 15.10 -6.40 -4.85
CA ARG A 55 15.29 -7.07 -3.56
C ARG A 55 14.46 -6.40 -2.47
N ALA A 56 14.47 -5.07 -2.39
CA ALA A 56 13.66 -4.30 -1.46
C ALA A 56 12.15 -4.57 -1.62
N GLU A 57 11.69 -4.65 -2.86
CA GLU A 57 10.31 -4.98 -3.18
C GLU A 57 9.96 -6.37 -2.62
N ARG A 58 10.75 -7.39 -2.92
CA ARG A 58 10.51 -8.75 -2.41
C ARG A 58 10.48 -8.82 -0.88
N GLU A 59 11.47 -8.22 -0.21
CA GLU A 59 11.55 -8.24 1.27
C GLU A 59 10.33 -7.57 1.92
N LEU A 60 9.86 -6.45 1.35
CA LEU A 60 8.67 -5.76 1.85
C LEU A 60 7.38 -6.54 1.58
N GLN A 61 7.31 -7.30 0.48
CA GLN A 61 6.17 -8.16 0.19
C GLN A 61 6.10 -9.33 1.19
N GLU A 62 7.22 -9.99 1.45
CA GLU A 62 7.33 -11.07 2.44
C GLU A 62 6.96 -10.58 3.86
N GLU A 63 7.36 -9.35 4.24
CA GLU A 63 7.00 -8.74 5.53
C GLU A 63 5.48 -8.52 5.70
N GLN A 64 4.70 -8.42 4.60
CA GLN A 64 3.25 -8.23 4.66
C GLN A 64 2.44 -9.53 4.63
N GLU A 65 3.01 -10.61 4.09
CA GLU A 65 2.39 -11.93 4.03
C GLU A 65 2.67 -12.77 5.29
N GLY A 66 3.67 -12.40 6.10
CA GLY A 66 4.06 -13.04 7.35
C GLY A 66 3.26 -12.69 8.60
#